data_AF-A0A6I1K1P4-F1
#
_entry.id   AF-A0A6I1K1P4-F1
#
_cell.length_a   1.000
_cell.length_b   1.000
_cell.length_c   1.000
_cell.angle_alpha   90.00
_cell.angle_beta   90.00
_cell.angle_gamma   90.00
#
_symmetry.space_group_name_H-M   'P 1'
#
loop_
_entity.id
_entity.type
_entity.pdbx_description
1 polymer ?
#
loop_
_entity_poly.entity_id
_entity_poly.type
_entity_poly.pdbx_seq_one_letter_code
_entity_poly.pdbx_strand_id
1 'polypeptide(L)'
;MSVERILVVFNEDGSVKGIASYAVNGAAEPMTEEAAAALLPHADLLAQVQALQAREKANEKRATDAEADRDAKVAAAEAEKASAIAAAETDRGAKIAEAEGGRTAAEAALAGRDETIATLEARIAELTAPPASIIVSDRQLFQALAIGGKITEAEAEAAVATGTIPAEMLALVDQLPADQQFTARMLLKGETTFRSDHPVADMLAGLYGLTEEQKLDLFQVASQL
;
A
#
# COMPACT_ATOMS: atom_id res chain seq x y z
N MET A 1 -1.96 1.33 -104.41
CA MET A 1 -1.48 2.13 -103.26
C MET A 1 -0.38 1.33 -102.59
N SER A 2 0.89 1.64 -102.88
CA SER A 2 2.03 1.02 -102.19
C SER A 2 2.20 1.68 -100.83
N VAL A 3 2.19 0.90 -99.76
CA VAL A 3 2.42 1.41 -98.40
C VAL A 3 3.93 1.44 -98.19
N GLU A 4 4.51 2.64 -98.19
CA GLU A 4 5.92 2.84 -97.86
C GLU A 4 6.09 2.80 -96.34
N ARG A 5 6.99 1.95 -95.83
CA ARG A 5 7.31 1.87 -94.40
C ARG A 5 8.73 2.37 -94.19
N ILE A 6 8.87 3.31 -93.26
CA ILE A 6 10.15 3.86 -92.83
C ILE A 6 10.58 3.11 -91.57
N LEU A 7 11.78 2.53 -91.58
CA LEU A 7 12.41 1.98 -90.38
C LEU A 7 13.51 2.94 -89.92
N VAL A 8 13.41 3.33 -88.66
CA VAL A 8 14.45 4.07 -87.97
C VAL A 8 15.22 3.06 -87.11
N VAL A 9 16.52 2.92 -87.36
CA VAL A 9 17.42 2.05 -86.61
C VAL A 9 18.09 2.90 -85.52
N PHE A 10 18.00 2.45 -84.28
CA PHE A 10 18.59 3.11 -83.11
C PHE A 10 19.82 2.34 -82.61
N ASN A 11 20.76 3.05 -81.99
CA ASN A 11 21.85 2.50 -81.20
C ASN A 11 21.36 2.11 -79.79
N GLU A 12 22.16 1.35 -79.03
CA GLU A 12 21.83 0.94 -77.65
C GLU A 12 21.70 2.11 -76.67
N ASP A 13 22.30 3.27 -77.00
CA ASP A 13 22.18 4.52 -76.27
C ASP A 13 20.97 5.38 -76.69
N GLY A 14 20.17 4.90 -77.64
CA GLY A 14 18.99 5.58 -78.17
C GLY A 14 19.26 6.61 -79.28
N SER A 15 20.52 6.84 -79.68
CA SER A 15 20.83 7.71 -80.82
C SER A 15 20.43 7.05 -82.15
N VAL A 16 20.05 7.84 -83.16
CA VAL A 16 19.64 7.30 -84.48
C VAL A 16 20.88 6.83 -85.24
N LYS A 17 20.94 5.52 -85.52
CA LYS A 17 22.01 4.87 -86.28
C LYS A 17 21.82 5.01 -87.79
N GLY A 18 20.57 5.06 -88.25
CA GLY A 18 20.22 5.24 -89.66
C GLY A 18 18.72 5.13 -89.91
N ILE A 19 18.24 5.70 -91.02
CA ILE A 19 16.85 5.60 -91.47
C ILE A 19 16.84 4.97 -92.86
N ALA A 20 15.98 3.99 -93.09
CA ALA A 20 15.79 3.37 -94.39
C ALA A 20 14.29 3.24 -94.70
N SER A 21 13.89 3.49 -95.94
CA SER A 21 12.55 3.14 -96.43
C SER A 21 12.60 1.84 -97.21
N TYR A 22 11.54 1.04 -97.10
CA TYR A 22 11.41 -0.18 -97.91
C TYR A 22 10.02 -0.26 -98.52
N ALA A 23 9.98 -0.60 -99.82
CA ALA A 23 8.78 -1.15 -100.43
C ALA A 23 8.67 -2.63 -100.00
N VAL A 24 7.46 -3.06 -99.65
CA VAL A 24 7.17 -4.38 -99.03
C VAL A 24 7.63 -5.61 -99.86
N ASN A 25 8.15 -5.44 -101.09
CA ASN A 25 8.60 -6.54 -101.96
C ASN A 25 9.88 -6.25 -102.79
N GLY A 26 10.85 -5.47 -102.30
CA GLY A 26 12.09 -5.23 -103.08
C GLY A 26 13.25 -4.69 -102.25
N ALA A 27 14.48 -4.96 -102.71
CA ALA A 27 15.75 -4.65 -102.06
C ALA A 27 15.86 -3.17 -101.62
N ALA A 28 16.50 -2.94 -100.47
CA ALA A 28 16.70 -1.62 -99.89
C ALA A 28 17.51 -0.73 -100.84
N GLU A 29 16.87 0.28 -101.43
CA GLU A 29 17.56 1.33 -102.16
C GLU A 29 18.06 2.41 -101.18
N PRO A 30 19.25 3.00 -101.40
CA PRO A 30 19.73 4.09 -100.56
C PRO A 30 18.80 5.31 -100.71
N MET A 31 18.33 5.86 -99.58
CA MET A 31 17.43 7.02 -99.57
C MET A 31 18.04 8.19 -100.35
N THR A 32 17.24 8.81 -101.21
CA THR A 32 17.62 10.03 -101.93
C THR A 32 17.71 11.21 -100.96
N GLU A 33 18.58 12.17 -101.29
CA GLU A 33 18.84 13.39 -100.48
C GLU A 33 17.55 14.20 -100.21
N GLU A 34 16.57 14.12 -101.11
CA GLU A 34 15.25 14.74 -100.99
C GLU A 34 14.33 14.05 -99.95
N ALA A 35 14.40 12.73 -99.81
CA ALA A 35 13.67 11.98 -98.79
C ALA A 35 14.27 12.17 -97.39
N ALA A 36 15.59 12.35 -97.30
CA ALA A 36 16.27 12.75 -96.07
C ALA A 36 15.85 14.18 -95.63
N ALA A 37 15.66 15.10 -96.59
CA ALA A 37 15.17 16.44 -96.32
C ALA A 37 13.70 16.47 -95.84
N ALA A 38 12.87 15.53 -96.30
CA ALA A 38 11.47 15.40 -95.85
C ALA A 38 11.31 14.86 -94.40
N LEU A 39 12.36 14.25 -93.84
CA LEU A 39 12.39 13.75 -92.45
C LEU A 39 12.88 14.79 -91.43
N LEU A 40 13.56 15.85 -91.87
CA LEU A 40 13.97 16.98 -91.03
C LEU A 40 12.83 17.58 -90.17
N PRO A 41 11.59 17.79 -90.67
CA PRO A 41 10.50 18.32 -89.84
C PRO A 41 10.00 17.35 -88.75
N HIS A 42 10.37 16.06 -88.78
CA HIS A 42 9.96 15.06 -87.78
C HIS A 42 11.02 14.77 -86.71
N ALA A 43 12.24 15.31 -86.84
CA ALA A 43 13.31 15.13 -85.87
C ALA A 43 12.95 15.70 -84.48
N ASP A 44 12.19 16.81 -84.45
CA ASP A 44 11.72 17.42 -83.20
C ASP A 44 10.71 16.51 -82.47
N LEU A 45 9.80 15.86 -83.21
CA LEU A 45 8.85 14.90 -82.63
C LEU A 45 9.55 13.68 -82.03
N LEU A 46 10.62 13.21 -82.68
CA LEU A 46 11.41 12.07 -82.20
C LEU A 46 12.21 12.43 -80.94
N ALA A 47 12.78 13.64 -80.88
CA ALA A 47 13.41 14.17 -79.66
C ALA A 47 12.41 14.33 -78.51
N GLN A 48 11.18 14.78 -78.80
CA GLN A 48 10.12 14.87 -77.80
C GLN A 48 9.71 13.49 -77.25
N VAL A 49 9.59 12.47 -78.10
CA VAL A 49 9.28 11.09 -77.66
C VAL A 49 10.40 10.53 -76.79
N GLN A 50 11.66 10.73 -77.16
CA GLN A 50 12.81 10.30 -76.35
C GLN A 50 12.86 11.02 -74.99
N ALA A 51 12.56 12.32 -74.96
CA ALA A 51 12.48 13.09 -73.72
C ALA A 51 11.34 12.58 -72.81
N LEU A 52 10.20 12.19 -73.37
CA LEU A 52 9.09 11.58 -72.63
C LEU A 52 9.49 10.23 -72.03
N GLN A 53 10.10 9.35 -72.83
CA GLN A 53 10.58 8.04 -72.34
C GLN A 53 11.62 8.19 -71.22
N ALA A 54 12.57 9.12 -71.37
CA ALA A 54 13.55 9.41 -70.31
C ALA A 54 12.88 9.93 -69.03
N ARG A 55 11.84 10.77 -69.17
CA ARG A 55 11.06 11.28 -68.04
C ARG A 55 10.25 10.19 -67.35
N GLU A 56 9.63 9.28 -68.10
CA GLU A 56 8.92 8.12 -67.56
C GLU A 56 9.85 7.22 -66.76
N LYS A 57 11.00 6.86 -67.33
CA LYS A 57 12.03 6.07 -66.64
C LYS A 57 12.54 6.76 -65.37
N ALA A 58 12.72 8.08 -65.41
CA ALA A 58 13.09 8.86 -64.23
C ALA A 58 11.97 8.88 -63.17
N ASN A 59 10.71 8.95 -63.59
CA ASN A 59 9.55 8.90 -62.69
C ASN A 59 9.39 7.52 -62.04
N GLU A 60 9.57 6.43 -62.78
CA GLU A 60 9.57 5.06 -62.25
C GLU A 60 10.65 4.90 -61.19
N LYS A 61 11.88 5.32 -61.49
CA LYS A 61 12.97 5.29 -60.52
C LYS A 61 12.65 6.11 -59.26
N ARG A 62 12.07 7.30 -59.42
CA ARG A 62 11.64 8.12 -58.27
C ARG A 62 10.55 7.44 -57.44
N ALA A 63 9.61 6.74 -58.09
CA ALA A 63 8.56 6.00 -57.39
C ALA A 63 9.15 4.83 -56.58
N THR A 64 10.07 4.06 -57.15
CA THR A 64 10.74 2.96 -56.45
C THR A 64 11.60 3.45 -55.29
N ASP A 65 12.36 4.54 -55.50
CA ASP A 65 13.19 5.14 -54.45
C ASP A 65 12.32 5.67 -53.30
N ALA A 66 11.15 6.26 -53.61
CA ALA A 66 10.21 6.76 -52.61
C ALA A 66 9.50 5.62 -51.84
N GLU A 67 9.19 4.51 -52.50
CA GLU A 67 8.64 3.32 -51.84
C GLU A 67 9.66 2.72 -50.87
N ALA A 68 10.92 2.56 -51.29
CA ALA A 68 12.00 2.07 -50.44
C ALA A 68 12.25 2.98 -49.23
N ASP A 69 12.23 4.31 -49.40
CA ASP A 69 12.36 5.28 -48.29
C ASP A 69 11.19 5.18 -47.31
N ARG A 70 9.96 5.03 -47.81
CA ARG A 70 8.78 4.86 -46.97
C ARG A 70 8.85 3.55 -46.18
N ASP A 71 9.23 2.44 -46.81
CA ASP A 71 9.31 1.13 -46.16
C ASP A 71 10.41 1.13 -45.09
N ALA A 72 11.55 1.77 -45.37
CA ALA A 72 12.61 1.98 -44.38
C ALA A 72 12.13 2.82 -43.18
N LYS A 73 11.35 3.88 -43.41
CA LYS A 73 10.76 4.70 -42.35
C LYS A 73 9.75 3.93 -41.50
N VAL A 74 8.91 3.10 -42.12
CA VAL A 74 7.95 2.25 -41.39
C VAL A 74 8.69 1.24 -40.52
N ALA A 75 9.69 0.54 -41.08
CA ALA A 75 10.48 -0.43 -40.34
C ALA A 75 11.22 0.21 -39.15
N ALA A 76 11.79 1.41 -39.33
CA ALA A 76 12.43 2.15 -38.25
C ALA A 76 11.44 2.55 -37.15
N ALA A 77 10.25 3.04 -37.51
CA ALA A 77 9.21 3.42 -36.55
C ALA A 77 8.67 2.20 -35.77
N GLU A 78 8.52 1.04 -36.43
CA GLU A 78 8.11 -0.19 -35.77
C GLU A 78 9.17 -0.71 -34.79
N ALA A 79 10.45 -0.62 -35.15
CA ALA A 79 11.55 -0.99 -34.26
C ALA A 79 11.63 -0.07 -33.03
N GLU A 80 11.45 1.25 -33.21
CA GLU A 80 11.41 2.21 -32.11
C GLU A 80 10.22 1.94 -31.19
N LYS A 81 9.03 1.69 -31.75
CA LYS A 81 7.84 1.34 -30.98
C LYS A 81 8.03 0.05 -30.18
N ALA A 82 8.61 -0.99 -30.79
CA ALA A 82 8.88 -2.25 -30.11
C ALA A 82 9.86 -2.06 -28.95
N SER A 83 10.92 -1.26 -29.14
CA SER A 83 11.86 -0.92 -28.09
C SER A 83 11.20 -0.14 -26.95
N ALA A 84 10.33 0.84 -27.27
CA ALA A 84 9.59 1.61 -26.27
C ALA A 84 8.63 0.75 -25.45
N ILE A 85 7.94 -0.21 -26.09
CA ILE A 85 7.05 -1.15 -25.40
C ILE A 85 7.86 -2.03 -24.43
N ALA A 86 8.97 -2.61 -24.88
CA ALA A 86 9.82 -3.46 -24.03
C ALA A 86 10.38 -2.71 -22.81
N ALA A 87 10.80 -1.46 -23.01
CA ALA A 87 11.25 -0.60 -21.91
C ALA A 87 10.11 -0.30 -20.91
N ALA A 88 8.91 -0.01 -21.41
CA ALA A 88 7.74 0.26 -20.57
C ALA A 88 7.30 -0.98 -19.78
N GLU A 89 7.35 -2.17 -20.37
CA GLU A 89 7.06 -3.42 -19.67
C GLU A 89 8.06 -3.72 -18.56
N THR A 90 9.34 -3.43 -18.81
CA THR A 90 10.41 -3.58 -17.81
C THR A 90 10.21 -2.62 -16.64
N ASP A 91 9.96 -1.33 -16.91
CA ASP A 91 9.67 -0.32 -15.87
C ASP A 91 8.40 -0.67 -15.07
N ARG A 92 7.34 -1.12 -15.76
CA ARG A 92 6.12 -1.58 -15.10
C ARG A 92 6.38 -2.77 -14.18
N GLY A 93 7.16 -3.75 -14.62
CA GLY A 93 7.55 -4.91 -13.82
C GLY A 93 8.31 -4.50 -12.56
N ALA A 94 9.27 -3.58 -12.69
CA ALA A 94 10.03 -3.05 -11.55
C ALA A 94 9.13 -2.34 -10.53
N LYS A 95 8.20 -1.49 -10.99
CA LYS A 95 7.25 -0.78 -10.12
C LYS A 95 6.29 -1.73 -9.38
N ILE A 96 5.87 -2.81 -10.04
CA ILE A 96 5.03 -3.83 -9.39
C ILE A 96 5.83 -4.54 -8.28
N ALA A 97 7.06 -4.97 -8.57
CA ALA A 97 7.90 -5.64 -7.60
C ALA A 97 8.22 -4.75 -6.37
N GLU A 98 8.48 -3.46 -6.59
CA GLU A 98 8.67 -2.49 -5.50
C GLU A 98 7.42 -2.33 -4.64
N ALA A 99 6.25 -2.20 -5.27
CA ALA A 99 4.98 -2.08 -4.57
C ALA A 99 4.63 -3.34 -3.74
N GLU A 100 4.91 -4.53 -4.27
CA GLU A 100 4.71 -5.80 -3.56
C GLU A 100 5.69 -5.96 -2.38
N GLY A 101 6.95 -5.55 -2.55
CA GLY A 101 7.92 -5.47 -1.46
C GLY A 101 7.45 -4.53 -0.35
N GLY A 102 6.95 -3.35 -0.71
CA GLY A 102 6.41 -2.38 0.23
C GLY A 102 5.17 -2.89 0.99
N ARG A 103 4.26 -3.59 0.32
CA ARG A 103 3.09 -4.21 0.98
C ARG A 103 3.49 -5.29 1.98
N THR A 104 4.39 -6.19 1.59
CA THR A 104 4.88 -7.27 2.46
C THR A 104 5.55 -6.69 3.72
N ALA A 105 6.36 -5.64 3.56
CA ALA A 105 7.00 -4.96 4.68
C ALA A 105 5.98 -4.28 5.61
N ALA A 106 4.94 -3.65 5.05
CA ALA A 106 3.89 -3.02 5.82
C ALA A 106 3.06 -4.04 6.62
N GLU A 107 2.74 -5.18 6.03
CA GLU A 107 2.02 -6.27 6.69
C GLU A 107 2.83 -6.86 7.85
N ALA A 108 4.13 -7.11 7.64
CA ALA A 108 5.02 -7.57 8.71
C ALA A 108 5.13 -6.55 9.86
N ALA A 109 5.18 -5.25 9.55
CA ALA A 109 5.21 -4.20 10.55
C ALA A 109 3.90 -4.11 11.37
N LEU A 110 2.75 -4.33 10.72
CA LEU A 110 1.46 -4.35 11.39
C LEU A 110 1.36 -5.53 12.37
N ALA A 111 1.77 -6.72 11.93
CA ALA A 111 1.82 -7.91 12.78
C ALA A 111 2.70 -7.71 14.02
N GLY A 112 3.91 -7.16 13.86
CA GLY A 112 4.79 -6.86 15.00
C GLY A 112 4.22 -5.81 15.96
N ARG A 113 3.42 -4.86 15.45
CA ARG A 113 2.72 -3.88 16.30
C ARG A 113 1.62 -4.55 17.13
N ASP A 114 0.86 -5.46 16.52
CA ASP A 114 -0.23 -6.16 17.21
C ASP A 114 0.29 -7.05 18.34
N GLU A 115 1.44 -7.73 18.13
CA GLU A 115 2.14 -8.47 19.20
C GLU A 115 2.60 -7.54 20.33
N THR A 116 3.10 -6.36 20.00
CA THR A 116 3.51 -5.36 20.98
C THR A 116 2.33 -4.84 21.79
N ILE A 117 1.20 -4.56 21.13
CA ILE A 117 -0.04 -4.14 21.79
C ILE A 117 -0.53 -5.22 22.74
N ALA A 118 -0.62 -6.48 22.30
CA ALA A 118 -1.03 -7.59 23.14
C ALA A 118 -0.14 -7.74 24.38
N THR A 119 1.17 -7.55 24.23
CA THR A 119 2.12 -7.60 25.35
C THR A 119 1.90 -6.45 26.34
N LEU A 120 1.64 -5.24 25.83
CA LEU A 120 1.36 -4.07 26.67
C LEU A 120 0.02 -4.21 27.40
N GLU A 121 -1.02 -4.69 26.72
CA GLU A 121 -2.33 -4.94 27.32
C GLU A 121 -2.24 -5.96 28.46
N ALA A 122 -1.49 -7.06 28.28
CA ALA A 122 -1.26 -8.04 29.33
C ALA A 122 -0.55 -7.42 30.55
N ARG A 123 0.44 -6.57 30.32
CA ARG A 123 1.19 -5.91 31.40
C ARG A 123 0.38 -4.85 32.12
N ILE A 124 -0.48 -4.12 31.40
CA ILE A 124 -1.43 -3.20 32.01
C ILE A 124 -2.42 -3.99 32.88
N ALA A 125 -2.98 -5.09 32.37
CA ALA A 125 -3.90 -5.93 33.12
C ALA A 125 -3.28 -6.44 34.43
N GLU A 126 -2.02 -6.88 34.40
CA GLU A 126 -1.26 -7.28 35.59
C GLU A 126 -1.09 -6.13 36.59
N LEU A 127 -0.76 -4.93 36.11
CA LEU A 127 -0.50 -3.77 36.97
C LEU A 127 -1.78 -3.15 37.57
N THR A 128 -2.90 -3.32 36.88
CA THR A 128 -4.22 -2.79 37.31
C THR A 128 -5.09 -3.84 38.01
N ALA A 129 -4.60 -5.06 38.18
CA ALA A 129 -5.34 -6.10 38.89
C ALA A 129 -5.60 -5.61 40.33
N PRO A 130 -6.86 -5.59 40.79
CA PRO A 130 -7.16 -5.20 42.16
C PRO A 130 -6.42 -6.14 43.13
N PRO A 131 -5.87 -5.61 44.24
CA PRO A 131 -5.20 -6.45 45.21
C PRO A 131 -6.16 -7.54 45.69
N ALA A 132 -5.65 -8.75 45.87
CA ALA A 132 -6.45 -9.87 46.37
C ALA A 132 -7.09 -9.49 47.70
N SER A 133 -8.40 -9.74 47.86
CA SER A 133 -9.09 -9.49 49.11
C SER A 133 -8.46 -10.30 50.23
N ILE A 134 -7.98 -9.62 51.26
CA ILE A 134 -7.46 -10.25 52.47
C ILE A 134 -8.65 -10.52 53.39
N ILE A 135 -8.81 -11.77 53.81
CA ILE A 135 -9.87 -12.19 54.73
C ILE A 135 -9.22 -12.46 56.09
N VAL A 136 -9.72 -11.80 57.13
CA VAL A 136 -9.24 -11.95 58.51
C VAL A 136 -10.41 -12.23 59.44
N SER A 137 -10.18 -12.99 60.51
CA SER A 137 -11.17 -13.19 61.57
C SER A 137 -11.32 -11.94 62.44
N ASP A 138 -12.41 -11.88 63.20
CA ASP A 138 -12.64 -10.87 64.24
C ASP A 138 -11.44 -10.74 65.20
N ARG A 139 -10.93 -11.86 65.70
CA ARG A 139 -9.78 -11.94 66.59
C ARG A 139 -8.55 -11.32 65.96
N GLN A 140 -8.24 -11.69 64.72
CA GLN A 140 -7.11 -11.16 63.97
C GLN A 140 -7.21 -9.65 63.78
N LEU A 141 -8.39 -9.15 63.42
CA LEU A 141 -8.62 -7.72 63.20
C LEU A 141 -8.49 -6.90 64.49
N PHE A 142 -9.17 -7.31 65.56
CA PHE A 142 -9.13 -6.57 66.83
C PHE A 142 -7.76 -6.65 67.50
N GLN A 143 -7.06 -7.78 67.37
CA GLN A 143 -5.68 -7.90 67.86
C GLN A 143 -4.73 -6.96 67.10
N ALA A 144 -4.86 -6.88 65.77
CA ALA A 144 -4.05 -5.94 64.97
C ALA A 144 -4.36 -4.47 65.33
N LEU A 145 -5.63 -4.13 65.59
CA LEU A 145 -6.02 -2.79 66.03
C LEU A 145 -5.44 -2.42 67.41
N ALA A 146 -5.37 -3.38 68.34
CA ALA A 146 -4.74 -3.17 69.64
C ALA A 146 -3.22 -2.98 69.52
N ILE A 147 -2.56 -3.82 68.72
CA ILE A 147 -1.11 -3.69 68.43
C ILE A 147 -0.82 -2.33 67.75
N GLY A 148 -1.71 -1.87 66.87
CA GLY A 148 -1.65 -0.57 66.22
C GLY A 148 -2.02 0.62 67.13
N GLY A 149 -2.35 0.38 68.40
CA GLY A 149 -2.70 1.41 69.39
C GLY A 149 -4.01 2.15 69.09
N LYS A 150 -4.89 1.58 68.26
CA LYS A 150 -6.18 2.19 67.89
C LYS A 150 -7.27 1.90 68.92
N ILE A 151 -7.16 0.77 69.61
CA ILE A 151 -7.98 0.37 70.76
C ILE A 151 -7.06 -0.17 71.85
N THR A 152 -7.56 -0.24 73.08
CA THR A 152 -6.81 -0.88 74.17
C THR A 152 -6.89 -2.42 74.08
N GLU A 153 -5.93 -3.12 74.68
CA GLU A 153 -5.94 -4.59 74.74
C GLU A 153 -7.22 -5.12 75.40
N ALA A 154 -7.68 -4.47 76.47
CA ALA A 154 -8.92 -4.84 77.17
C ALA A 154 -10.16 -4.68 76.27
N GLU A 155 -10.19 -3.67 75.41
CA GLU A 155 -11.27 -3.50 74.43
C GLU A 155 -11.21 -4.54 73.32
N ALA A 156 -10.01 -4.91 72.86
CA ALA A 156 -9.85 -5.98 71.88
C ALA A 156 -10.32 -7.34 72.44
N GLU A 157 -9.94 -7.67 73.67
CA GLU A 157 -10.42 -8.88 74.35
C GLU A 157 -11.94 -8.87 74.54
N ALA A 158 -12.51 -7.75 74.98
CA ALA A 158 -13.95 -7.61 75.15
C ALA A 158 -14.72 -7.72 73.82
N ALA A 159 -14.17 -7.16 72.73
CA ALA A 159 -14.75 -7.24 71.40
C ALA A 159 -14.81 -8.67 70.90
N VAL A 160 -13.73 -9.44 71.04
CA VAL A 160 -13.68 -10.84 70.60
C VAL A 160 -14.48 -11.77 71.52
N ALA A 161 -14.43 -11.57 72.84
CA ALA A 161 -15.07 -12.48 73.79
C ALA A 161 -16.59 -12.28 73.91
N THR A 162 -17.07 -11.04 73.79
CA THR A 162 -18.48 -10.69 74.06
C THR A 162 -19.19 -9.98 72.90
N GLY A 163 -18.48 -9.69 71.80
CA GLY A 163 -19.00 -8.85 70.73
C GLY A 163 -19.23 -7.40 71.17
N THR A 164 -18.51 -6.95 72.20
CA THR A 164 -18.62 -5.56 72.69
C THR A 164 -17.85 -4.64 71.75
N ILE A 165 -18.55 -3.71 71.10
CA ILE A 165 -17.92 -2.72 70.22
C ILE A 165 -17.09 -1.75 71.10
N PRO A 166 -15.81 -1.51 70.79
CA PRO A 166 -14.97 -0.54 71.49
C PRO A 166 -15.60 0.85 71.57
N ALA A 167 -15.36 1.58 72.68
CA ALA A 167 -16.02 2.86 72.93
C ALA A 167 -15.70 3.91 71.85
N GLU A 168 -14.44 3.94 71.40
CA GLU A 168 -13.99 4.80 70.31
C GLU A 168 -14.73 4.51 68.99
N MET A 169 -14.93 3.23 68.65
CA MET A 169 -15.72 2.86 67.47
C MET A 169 -17.18 3.28 67.61
N LEU A 170 -17.76 3.11 68.80
CA LEU A 170 -19.14 3.49 69.06
C LEU A 170 -19.35 5.01 68.92
N ALA A 171 -18.42 5.80 69.48
CA ALA A 171 -18.44 7.26 69.41
C ALA A 171 -18.37 7.77 67.96
N LEU A 172 -17.69 7.04 67.09
CA LEU A 172 -17.60 7.38 65.67
C LEU A 172 -18.81 6.87 64.86
N VAL A 173 -19.38 5.71 65.21
CA VAL A 173 -20.67 5.26 64.66
C VAL A 173 -21.78 6.25 65.00
N ASP A 174 -21.75 6.86 66.18
CA ASP A 174 -22.72 7.89 66.58
C ASP A 174 -22.61 9.19 65.75
N GLN A 175 -21.52 9.39 65.00
CA GLN A 175 -21.37 10.50 64.04
C GLN A 175 -22.01 10.22 62.67
N LEU A 176 -22.35 8.96 62.38
CA LEU A 176 -23.07 8.61 61.15
C LEU A 176 -24.51 9.13 61.19
N PRO A 177 -25.14 9.38 60.02
CA PRO A 177 -26.57 9.66 59.93
C PRO A 177 -27.42 8.61 60.66
N ALA A 178 -28.49 9.04 61.34
CA ALA A 178 -29.28 8.18 62.24
C ALA A 178 -29.83 6.91 61.58
N ASP A 179 -30.10 6.96 60.27
CA ASP A 179 -30.53 5.84 59.43
C ASP A 179 -29.42 4.80 59.17
N GLN A 180 -28.15 5.14 59.36
CA GLN A 180 -26.99 4.28 59.10
C GLN A 180 -26.38 3.67 60.37
N GLN A 181 -26.63 4.27 61.55
CA GLN A 181 -26.04 3.84 62.83
C GLN A 181 -26.46 2.44 63.26
N PHE A 182 -27.71 2.04 62.99
CA PHE A 182 -28.18 0.69 63.32
C PHE A 182 -27.48 -0.36 62.48
N THR A 183 -27.41 -0.14 61.17
CA THR A 183 -26.74 -1.02 60.22
C THR A 183 -25.26 -1.16 60.56
N ALA A 184 -24.56 -0.06 60.84
CA ALA A 184 -23.14 -0.09 61.24
C ALA A 184 -22.90 -0.93 62.51
N ARG A 185 -23.74 -0.76 63.55
CA ARG A 185 -23.64 -1.55 64.79
C ARG A 185 -23.93 -3.03 64.57
N MET A 186 -24.95 -3.34 63.78
CA MET A 186 -25.32 -4.72 63.45
C MET A 186 -24.19 -5.42 62.71
N LEU A 187 -23.54 -4.70 61.78
CA LEU A 187 -22.45 -5.25 60.98
C LEU A 187 -21.19 -5.50 61.81
N LEU A 188 -20.81 -4.56 62.69
CA LEU A 188 -19.68 -4.74 63.60
C LEU A 188 -19.88 -5.89 64.60
N LYS A 189 -21.12 -6.22 64.97
CA LYS A 189 -21.44 -7.32 65.90
C LYS A 189 -21.64 -8.67 65.22
N GLY A 190 -22.14 -8.68 63.99
CA GLY A 190 -22.56 -9.88 63.29
C GLY A 190 -21.44 -10.57 62.51
N GLU A 191 -20.40 -9.83 62.13
CA GLU A 191 -19.36 -10.34 61.24
C GLU A 191 -18.24 -11.01 62.03
N THR A 192 -18.05 -12.31 61.83
CA THR A 192 -16.91 -13.08 62.38
C THR A 192 -15.70 -13.07 61.44
N THR A 193 -15.90 -12.66 60.19
CA THR A 193 -14.87 -12.59 59.15
C THR A 193 -14.94 -11.27 58.40
N PHE A 194 -13.86 -10.51 58.43
CA PHE A 194 -13.73 -9.23 57.75
C PHE A 194 -12.91 -9.39 56.48
N ARG A 195 -13.35 -8.73 55.40
CA ARG A 195 -12.62 -8.66 54.13
C ARG A 195 -12.15 -7.25 53.86
N SER A 196 -10.94 -7.10 53.35
CA SER A 196 -10.34 -5.78 53.05
C SER A 196 -11.10 -4.99 51.97
N ASP A 197 -11.89 -5.66 51.15
CA ASP A 197 -12.72 -5.09 50.08
C ASP A 197 -14.21 -4.92 50.47
N HIS A 198 -14.57 -5.23 51.72
CA HIS A 198 -15.92 -5.06 52.21
C HIS A 198 -16.17 -3.61 52.65
N PRO A 199 -17.39 -3.04 52.49
CA PRO A 199 -17.72 -1.67 52.93
C PRO A 199 -17.42 -1.37 54.40
N VAL A 200 -17.30 -2.40 55.24
CA VAL A 200 -16.96 -2.29 56.66
C VAL A 200 -15.48 -1.98 56.87
N ALA A 201 -14.61 -2.52 56.02
CA ALA A 201 -13.19 -2.18 56.06
C ALA A 201 -13.00 -0.71 55.66
N ASP A 202 -13.78 -0.20 54.71
CA ASP A 202 -13.78 1.22 54.34
C ASP A 202 -14.36 2.10 55.44
N MET A 203 -15.43 1.64 56.09
CA MET A 203 -15.96 2.30 57.28
C MET A 203 -14.88 2.38 58.36
N LEU A 204 -14.26 1.27 58.75
CA LEU A 204 -13.17 1.21 59.74
C LEU A 204 -11.99 2.11 59.37
N ALA A 205 -11.60 2.12 58.08
CA ALA A 205 -10.56 3.02 57.59
C ALA A 205 -10.98 4.49 57.74
N GLY A 206 -12.22 4.85 57.41
CA GLY A 206 -12.78 6.17 57.63
C GLY A 206 -12.83 6.56 59.12
N LEU A 207 -13.24 5.63 60.00
CA LEU A 207 -13.31 5.84 61.45
C LEU A 207 -11.92 6.17 62.03
N TYR A 208 -10.88 5.46 61.60
CA TYR A 208 -9.51 5.65 62.10
C TYR A 208 -8.63 6.59 61.27
N GLY A 209 -9.20 7.21 60.23
CA GLY A 209 -8.49 8.11 59.32
C GLY A 209 -7.37 7.43 58.53
N LEU A 210 -7.54 6.14 58.19
CA LEU A 210 -6.56 5.35 57.43
C LEU A 210 -6.70 5.62 55.93
N THR A 211 -5.57 5.74 55.24
CA THR A 211 -5.54 5.68 53.77
C THR A 211 -5.86 4.27 53.28
N GLU A 212 -6.19 4.12 51.99
CA GLU A 212 -6.46 2.80 51.39
C GLU A 212 -5.25 1.85 51.53
N GLU A 213 -4.03 2.37 51.38
CA GLU A 213 -2.79 1.64 51.62
C GLU A 213 -2.65 1.20 53.09
N GLN A 214 -2.94 2.08 54.04
CA GLN A 214 -2.87 1.77 55.49
C GLN A 214 -3.95 0.78 55.92
N LYS A 215 -5.15 0.84 55.33
CA LYS A 215 -6.20 -0.16 55.50
C LYS A 215 -5.68 -1.52 55.03
N LEU A 216 -5.09 -1.60 53.83
CA LEU A 216 -4.60 -2.85 53.30
C LEU A 216 -3.44 -3.42 54.16
N ASP A 217 -2.54 -2.56 54.62
CA ASP A 217 -1.45 -2.93 55.54
C ASP A 217 -1.97 -3.47 56.87
N LEU A 218 -3.01 -2.85 57.46
CA LEU A 218 -3.67 -3.35 58.67
C LEU A 218 -4.22 -4.77 58.46
N PHE A 219 -4.92 -5.02 57.35
CA PHE A 219 -5.46 -6.35 57.03
C PHE A 219 -4.34 -7.36 56.75
N GLN A 220 -3.24 -6.94 56.12
CA GLN A 220 -2.06 -7.77 55.88
C GLN A 220 -1.39 -8.18 57.19
N VAL A 221 -1.23 -7.26 58.14
CA VAL A 221 -0.70 -7.56 59.48
C VAL A 221 -1.67 -8.48 60.23
N ALA A 222 -2.97 -8.19 60.20
CA ALA A 222 -3.99 -8.99 60.88
C ALA A 222 -4.01 -10.46 60.38
N SER A 223 -3.81 -10.69 59.07
CA SER A 223 -3.77 -12.05 58.50
C SER A 223 -2.62 -12.92 59.01
N GLN A 224 -1.60 -12.32 59.63
CA GLN A 224 -0.41 -13.01 60.17
C GLN A 224 -0.54 -13.34 61.67
N LEU A 225 -1.63 -12.95 62.33
CA LEU A 225 -1.92 -13.16 63.75
C LEU A 225 -2.82 -14.40 63.97
#